data_AF-A0A895ZBJ7-F1
#
_entry.id   AF-A0A895ZBJ7-F1
#
_cell.length_a   1.000
_cell.length_b   1.000
_cell.length_c   1.000
_cell.angle_alpha   90.00
_cell.angle_beta   90.00
_cell.angle_gamma   90.00
#
_symmetry.space_group_name_H-M   'P 1'
#
loop_
_entity.id
_entity.type
_entity.pdbx_description
1 polymer ?
#
loop_
_entity_poly.entity_id
_entity_poly.type
_entity_poly.pdbx_seq_one_letter_code
_entity_poly.pdbx_strand_id
1 'polypeptide(L)'
;MKMFKFKSLKNLFVLAVLALSSAIAQTTFAQEQISKNVVLVHGAFADGSGYKKVYEILTDKGYNVRIVQLPLTGLADDVAAVKRVLDKLEGPTVLAGHSWAGAVIAEAGTDPKVESLVFIAAFVPDAGETVA
;
A
#
# COMPACT_ATOMS: atom_id res chain seq x y z
N MET A 1 7.91 65.74 23.35
CA MET A 1 7.28 64.40 23.27
C MET A 1 7.60 63.81 21.90
N LYS A 2 8.54 62.85 21.81
CA LYS A 2 8.99 62.27 20.52
C LYS A 2 7.91 61.30 20.00
N MET A 3 7.33 61.63 18.84
CA MET A 3 6.42 60.75 18.08
C MET A 3 7.17 59.48 17.66
N PHE A 4 6.75 58.33 18.20
CA PHE A 4 7.14 57.03 17.68
C PHE A 4 6.63 56.89 16.23
N LYS A 5 7.54 56.67 15.27
CA LYS A 5 7.19 56.46 13.86
C LYS A 5 6.44 55.14 13.69
N PHE A 6 5.20 55.20 13.19
CA PHE A 6 4.31 54.08 12.85
C PHE A 6 4.83 53.10 11.77
N LYS A 7 6.12 53.12 11.43
CA LYS A 7 6.73 52.26 10.39
C LYS A 7 6.83 50.79 10.84
N SER A 8 6.85 50.53 12.15
CA SER A 8 6.97 49.19 12.73
C SER A 8 5.70 48.35 12.58
N LEU A 9 4.51 48.96 12.72
CA LEU A 9 3.23 48.23 12.75
C LEU A 9 2.84 47.66 11.38
N LYS A 10 3.15 48.36 10.29
CA LYS A 10 2.90 47.88 8.91
C LYS A 10 3.79 46.69 8.55
N ASN A 11 5.06 46.72 8.97
CA ASN A 11 6.00 45.61 8.74
C ASN A 11 5.61 44.37 9.55
N LEU A 12 5.08 44.56 10.77
CA LEU A 12 4.58 43.47 11.61
C LEU A 12 3.31 42.82 11.01
N PHE A 13 2.43 43.62 10.40
CA PHE A 13 1.25 43.12 9.69
C PHE A 13 1.62 42.34 8.42
N VAL A 14 2.59 42.83 7.64
CA VAL A 14 3.08 42.14 6.44
C VAL A 14 3.76 40.81 6.78
N LEU A 15 4.57 40.77 7.86
CA LEU A 15 5.18 39.53 8.35
C LEU A 15 4.14 38.52 8.85
N ALA A 16 3.09 38.98 9.54
CA ALA A 16 2.00 38.11 10.00
C ALA A 16 1.20 37.51 8.83
N VAL A 17 0.94 38.29 7.76
CA VAL A 17 0.25 37.81 6.55
C VAL A 17 1.13 36.82 5.77
N LEU A 18 2.44 37.04 5.67
CA LEU A 18 3.38 36.11 5.03
C LEU A 18 3.51 34.78 5.82
N ALA A 19 3.53 34.85 7.14
CA ALA A 19 3.57 33.67 8.01
C ALA A 19 2.27 32.85 7.93
N LEU A 20 1.10 33.50 7.90
CA LEU A 20 -0.19 32.83 7.69
C LEU A 20 -0.28 32.18 6.30
N SER A 21 0.23 32.85 5.26
CA SER A 21 0.21 32.34 3.89
C SER A 21 1.09 31.08 3.72
N SER A 22 2.19 31.01 4.48
CA SER A 22 3.10 29.86 4.50
C SER A 22 2.52 28.65 5.24
N ALA A 23 1.72 28.89 6.29
CA ALA A 23 1.03 27.83 7.04
C ALA A 23 -0.13 27.18 6.27
N ILE A 24 -0.80 27.93 5.39
CA ILE A 24 -1.90 27.42 4.55
C ILE A 24 -1.38 26.59 3.36
N ALA A 25 -0.14 26.82 2.90
CA ALA A 25 0.45 26.05 1.80
C ALA A 25 0.89 24.63 2.21
N GLN A 26 1.13 24.39 3.51
CA GLN A 26 1.58 23.10 4.04
C GLN A 26 0.45 22.08 4.26
N THR A 27 -0.81 22.51 4.15
CA THR A 27 -1.98 21.61 4.12
C THR A 27 -2.38 21.24 2.70
N THR A 28 -1.40 21.09 1.79
CA THR A 28 -1.63 20.25 0.62
C THR A 28 -1.81 18.84 1.14
N PHE A 29 -3.08 18.45 1.25
CA PHE A 29 -3.55 17.12 1.60
C PHE A 29 -2.60 16.08 1.00
N ALA A 30 -2.12 15.15 1.84
CA ALA A 30 -1.60 13.88 1.36
C ALA A 30 -2.70 13.30 0.47
N GLN A 31 -2.55 13.47 -0.84
CA GLN A 31 -3.44 12.87 -1.80
C GLN A 31 -3.26 11.38 -1.58
N GLU A 32 -4.30 10.69 -1.07
CA GLU A 32 -4.28 9.23 -0.95
C GLU A 32 -3.83 8.69 -2.30
N GLN A 33 -2.58 8.23 -2.35
CA GLN A 33 -2.01 7.70 -3.56
C GLN A 33 -2.66 6.34 -3.73
N ILE A 34 -3.77 6.30 -4.47
CA ILE A 34 -4.50 5.06 -4.77
C ILE A 34 -3.47 4.02 -5.22
N SER A 35 -3.36 2.91 -4.48
CA SER A 35 -2.49 1.80 -4.88
C SER A 35 -2.78 1.43 -6.32
N LYS A 36 -1.75 1.56 -7.15
CA LYS A 36 -1.80 1.04 -8.51
C LYS A 36 -1.29 -0.39 -8.57
N ASN A 37 -0.53 -0.85 -7.58
CA ASN A 37 0.00 -2.21 -7.58
C ASN A 37 -1.00 -3.20 -6.95
N VAL A 38 -1.27 -4.29 -7.65
CA VAL A 38 -2.08 -5.41 -7.14
C VAL A 38 -1.31 -6.71 -7.34
N VAL A 39 -1.12 -7.47 -6.27
CA VAL A 39 -0.48 -8.78 -6.32
C VAL A 39 -1.52 -9.85 -6.00
N LEU A 40 -1.80 -10.72 -6.97
CA LEU A 40 -2.73 -11.84 -6.86
C LEU A 40 -1.98 -13.11 -6.47
N VAL A 41 -2.41 -13.79 -5.42
CA VAL A 41 -1.73 -14.95 -4.83
C VAL A 41 -2.71 -16.14 -4.75
N HIS A 42 -2.40 -17.22 -5.48
CA HIS A 42 -3.27 -18.39 -5.57
C HIS A 42 -3.16 -19.29 -4.33
N GLY A 43 -4.19 -20.10 -4.08
CA GLY A 43 -4.21 -21.06 -2.98
C GLY A 43 -3.49 -22.38 -3.29
N ALA A 44 -3.62 -23.34 -2.37
CA ALA A 44 -3.07 -24.68 -2.52
C ALA A 44 -3.68 -25.42 -3.72
N PHE A 45 -2.89 -26.31 -4.34
CA PHE A 45 -3.28 -27.13 -5.50
C PHE A 45 -3.73 -26.34 -6.74
N ALA A 46 -3.42 -25.04 -6.79
CA ALA A 46 -3.72 -24.16 -7.90
C ALA A 46 -2.43 -23.54 -8.48
N ASP A 47 -2.60 -22.77 -9.55
CA ASP A 47 -1.57 -21.90 -10.11
C ASP A 47 -2.13 -20.50 -10.42
N GLY A 48 -1.28 -19.63 -10.94
CA GLY A 48 -1.67 -18.26 -11.30
C GLY A 48 -2.73 -18.14 -12.42
N SER A 49 -2.99 -19.20 -13.20
CA SER A 49 -3.88 -19.12 -14.37
C SER A 49 -5.34 -18.82 -14.00
N GLY A 50 -5.77 -19.22 -12.79
CA GLY A 50 -7.12 -18.93 -12.28
C GLY A 50 -7.43 -17.43 -12.16
N TYR A 51 -6.40 -16.58 -12.09
CA TYR A 51 -6.55 -15.13 -12.04
C TYR A 51 -6.58 -14.45 -13.41
N LYS A 52 -6.49 -15.17 -14.54
CA LYS A 52 -6.43 -14.55 -15.88
C LYS A 52 -7.51 -13.49 -16.10
N LYS A 53 -8.76 -13.80 -15.75
CA LYS A 53 -9.86 -12.84 -15.97
C LYS A 53 -9.80 -11.62 -15.05
N VAL A 54 -9.35 -11.81 -13.81
CA VAL A 54 -9.16 -10.72 -12.83
C VAL A 54 -8.01 -9.82 -13.27
N TYR A 55 -6.91 -10.41 -13.74
CA TYR A 55 -5.77 -9.70 -14.31
C TYR A 55 -6.21 -8.79 -15.46
N GLU A 56 -6.92 -9.32 -16.45
CA GLU A 56 -7.44 -8.53 -17.59
C GLU A 56 -8.26 -7.32 -17.10
N ILE A 57 -9.24 -7.55 -16.22
CA ILE A 57 -10.13 -6.49 -15.73
C ILE A 57 -9.36 -5.38 -14.99
N LEU A 58 -8.38 -5.76 -14.17
CA LEU A 58 -7.60 -4.79 -13.38
C LEU A 58 -6.57 -4.06 -14.26
N THR A 59 -5.91 -4.73 -15.19
CA THR A 59 -5.00 -4.09 -16.13
C THR A 59 -5.75 -3.11 -17.05
N ASP A 60 -6.95 -3.46 -17.53
CA ASP A 60 -7.80 -2.56 -18.33
C ASP A 60 -8.21 -1.30 -17.55
N LYS A 61 -8.26 -1.38 -16.21
CA LYS A 61 -8.51 -0.24 -15.31
C LYS A 61 -7.24 0.54 -14.94
N GLY A 62 -6.10 0.19 -15.51
CA GLY A 62 -4.82 0.87 -15.29
C GLY A 62 -4.13 0.53 -13.97
N TYR A 63 -4.35 -0.67 -13.43
CA TYR A 63 -3.56 -1.22 -12.33
C TYR A 63 -2.34 -1.97 -12.85
N ASN A 64 -1.24 -1.89 -12.10
CA ASN A 64 -0.04 -2.71 -12.27
C ASN A 64 -0.23 -4.04 -11.54
N VAL A 65 -0.63 -5.08 -12.28
CA VAL A 65 -0.96 -6.38 -11.70
C VAL A 65 0.23 -7.33 -11.77
N ARG A 66 0.48 -8.08 -10.70
CA ARG A 66 1.39 -9.23 -10.66
C ARG A 66 0.63 -10.44 -10.16
N ILE A 67 0.97 -11.61 -10.68
CA ILE A 67 0.45 -12.89 -10.19
C ILE A 67 1.64 -13.68 -9.65
N VAL A 68 1.56 -14.14 -8.41
CA VAL A 68 2.62 -14.94 -7.78
C VAL A 68 2.34 -16.40 -8.03
N GLN A 69 3.34 -17.12 -8.54
CA GLN A 69 3.34 -18.58 -8.53
C GLN A 69 3.96 -19.06 -7.24
N LEU A 70 3.15 -19.62 -6.35
CA LEU A 70 3.63 -20.20 -5.10
C LEU A 70 4.31 -21.55 -5.37
N PRO A 71 5.47 -21.82 -4.75
CA PRO A 71 6.10 -23.14 -4.80
C PRO A 71 5.27 -24.22 -4.07
N LEU A 72 4.43 -23.85 -3.10
CA LEU A 72 3.61 -24.74 -2.29
C LEU A 72 4.44 -25.81 -1.54
N THR A 73 5.68 -25.47 -1.21
CA THR A 73 6.62 -26.33 -0.45
C THR A 73 6.64 -26.02 1.04
N GLY A 74 5.97 -24.95 1.46
CA GLY A 74 5.83 -24.51 2.84
C GLY A 74 5.56 -23.02 2.94
N LEU A 75 5.02 -22.59 4.08
CA LEU A 75 4.63 -21.19 4.30
C LEU A 75 5.80 -20.22 4.08
N ALA A 76 6.98 -20.52 4.61
CA ALA A 76 8.16 -19.67 4.46
C ALA A 76 8.59 -19.49 2.98
N ASP A 77 8.53 -20.56 2.18
CA ASP A 77 8.89 -20.51 0.76
C ASP A 77 7.85 -19.73 -0.06
N ASP A 78 6.58 -19.89 0.28
CA ASP A 78 5.47 -19.17 -0.33
C ASP A 78 5.54 -17.67 -0.02
N VAL A 79 5.82 -17.30 1.24
CA VAL A 79 6.05 -15.91 1.65
C VAL A 79 7.26 -15.33 0.93
N ALA A 80 8.35 -16.09 0.81
CA ALA A 80 9.53 -15.66 0.06
C ALA A 80 9.21 -15.42 -1.44
N ALA A 81 8.31 -16.21 -2.03
CA ALA A 81 7.85 -16.00 -3.40
C ALA A 81 7.09 -14.68 -3.57
N VAL A 82 6.21 -14.35 -2.62
CA VAL A 82 5.48 -13.06 -2.63
C VAL A 82 6.45 -11.90 -2.43
N LYS A 83 7.39 -11.98 -1.48
CA LYS A 83 8.39 -10.93 -1.22
C LYS A 83 9.25 -10.62 -2.44
N ARG A 84 9.71 -11.64 -3.19
CA ARG A 84 10.45 -11.43 -4.45
C ARG A 84 9.68 -10.64 -5.51
N VAL A 85 8.34 -10.68 -5.47
CA VAL A 85 7.49 -9.87 -6.35
C VAL A 85 7.35 -8.45 -5.81
N LEU A 86 7.16 -8.28 -4.50
CA LEU A 86 7.13 -6.96 -3.83
C LEU A 86 8.44 -6.18 -4.01
N ASP A 87 9.60 -6.86 -4.00
CA ASP A 87 10.91 -6.26 -4.24
C ASP A 87 11.03 -5.61 -5.63
N LYS A 88 10.24 -6.06 -6.60
CA LYS A 88 10.22 -5.55 -7.98
C LYS A 88 9.17 -4.46 -8.22
N LEU A 89 8.36 -4.16 -7.20
CA LEU A 89 7.31 -3.16 -7.27
C LEU A 89 7.75 -1.91 -6.50
N GLU A 90 7.41 -0.75 -7.04
CA GLU A 90 7.61 0.54 -6.40
C GLU A 90 6.27 1.11 -5.95
N GLY A 91 6.23 1.62 -4.73
CA GLY A 91 5.05 2.27 -4.16
C GLY A 91 3.99 1.34 -3.55
N PRO A 92 2.87 1.91 -3.09
CA PRO A 92 1.83 1.20 -2.33
C PRO A 92 1.24 0.02 -3.12
N THR A 93 1.03 -1.10 -2.42
CA THR A 93 0.64 -2.39 -2.99
C THR A 93 -0.48 -3.05 -2.20
N VAL A 94 -1.45 -3.61 -2.92
CA VAL A 94 -2.49 -4.49 -2.38
C VAL A 94 -2.11 -5.95 -2.62
N LEU A 95 -2.12 -6.76 -1.56
CA LEU A 95 -2.02 -8.23 -1.68
C LEU A 95 -3.42 -8.85 -1.63
N ALA A 96 -3.77 -9.67 -2.62
CA ALA A 96 -5.02 -10.43 -2.64
C ALA A 96 -4.74 -11.93 -2.69
N GLY A 97 -5.15 -12.65 -1.65
CA GLY A 97 -4.85 -14.08 -1.47
C GLY A 97 -6.10 -14.92 -1.36
N HIS A 98 -6.15 -16.02 -2.12
CA HIS A 98 -7.23 -17.01 -2.07
C HIS A 98 -6.87 -18.25 -1.24
N SER A 99 -7.80 -18.76 -0.41
CA SER A 99 -7.64 -20.01 0.34
C SER A 99 -6.35 -20.01 1.19
N TRP A 100 -5.45 -20.99 0.99
CA TRP A 100 -4.11 -21.08 1.58
C TRP A 100 -3.34 -19.75 1.56
N ALA A 101 -3.47 -18.96 0.49
CA ALA A 101 -2.74 -17.71 0.38
C ALA A 101 -3.14 -16.67 1.42
N GLY A 102 -4.24 -16.85 2.16
CA GLY A 102 -4.56 -15.98 3.30
C GLY A 102 -3.46 -15.98 4.37
N ALA A 103 -2.95 -17.15 4.76
CA ALA A 103 -1.81 -17.26 5.67
C ALA A 103 -0.54 -16.62 5.08
N VAL A 104 -0.32 -16.85 3.78
CA VAL A 104 0.84 -16.31 3.05
C VAL A 104 0.82 -14.78 3.00
N ILE A 105 -0.30 -14.16 2.63
CA ILE A 105 -0.40 -12.69 2.54
C ILE A 105 -0.45 -12.03 3.92
N ALA A 106 -0.91 -12.72 4.95
CA ALA A 106 -0.87 -12.21 6.32
C ALA A 106 0.58 -12.01 6.79
N GLU A 107 1.47 -12.97 6.52
CA GLU A 107 2.90 -12.82 6.85
C GLU A 107 3.63 -11.86 5.89
N ALA A 108 3.40 -11.99 4.57
CA ALA A 108 4.03 -11.13 3.58
C ALA A 108 3.56 -9.66 3.69
N GLY A 109 2.34 -9.44 4.20
CA GLY A 109 1.72 -8.13 4.38
C GLY A 109 2.38 -7.24 5.42
N THR A 110 3.35 -7.75 6.17
CA THR A 110 4.20 -6.95 7.07
C THR A 110 5.22 -6.08 6.34
N ASP A 111 5.36 -6.26 5.02
CA ASP A 111 6.19 -5.40 4.16
C ASP A 111 5.65 -3.96 4.12
N PRO A 112 6.50 -2.93 4.32
CA PRO A 112 6.06 -1.53 4.39
C PRO A 112 5.43 -0.99 3.10
N LYS A 113 5.60 -1.66 1.94
CA LYS A 113 4.92 -1.30 0.70
C LYS A 113 3.47 -1.77 0.67
N VAL A 114 3.06 -2.70 1.54
CA VAL A 114 1.71 -3.27 1.54
C VAL A 114 0.78 -2.39 2.36
N GLU A 115 -0.21 -1.78 1.71
CA GLU A 115 -1.18 -0.91 2.39
C GLU A 115 -2.50 -1.61 2.71
N SER A 116 -2.77 -2.75 2.07
CA SER A 116 -4.03 -3.46 2.22
C SER A 116 -3.91 -4.94 1.87
N LEU A 117 -4.68 -5.75 2.59
CA LEU A 117 -4.85 -7.18 2.37
C LEU A 117 -6.29 -7.48 1.95
N VAL A 118 -6.45 -8.33 0.94
CA VAL A 118 -7.74 -8.82 0.45
C VAL A 118 -7.77 -10.34 0.61
N PHE A 119 -8.59 -10.82 1.54
CA PHE A 119 -8.77 -12.24 1.80
C PHE A 119 -9.95 -12.78 0.98
N ILE A 120 -9.68 -13.72 0.06
CA ILE A 120 -10.68 -14.29 -0.85
C ILE A 120 -10.92 -15.74 -0.42
N ALA A 121 -12.00 -16.00 0.33
CA ALA A 121 -12.29 -17.36 0.84
C ALA A 121 -11.04 -18.02 1.46
N ALA A 122 -10.32 -17.25 2.28
CA ALA A 122 -8.94 -17.53 2.67
C ALA A 122 -8.83 -17.91 4.15
N PHE A 123 -7.77 -18.65 4.49
CA PHE A 123 -7.42 -18.92 5.88
C PHE A 123 -6.76 -17.68 6.49
N VAL A 124 -7.21 -17.28 7.69
CA VAL A 124 -6.68 -16.11 8.41
C VAL A 124 -6.34 -16.54 9.83
N PRO A 125 -5.24 -17.30 10.02
CA PRO A 125 -4.83 -17.74 11.35
C PRO A 125 -4.33 -16.56 12.20
N ASP A 126 -4.57 -16.61 13.51
CA ASP A 126 -3.95 -15.69 14.45
C ASP A 126 -2.45 -16.03 14.66
N ALA A 127 -1.70 -15.11 15.27
CA ALA A 127 -0.29 -15.31 15.56
C ALA A 127 -0.05 -16.56 16.42
N GLY A 128 0.71 -17.52 15.88
CA GLY A 128 0.99 -18.80 16.55
C GLY A 128 -0.01 -19.91 16.23
N GLU A 129 -1.10 -19.62 15.51
CA GLU A 129 -2.00 -20.63 14.97
C GLU A 129 -1.45 -21.24 13.67
N THR A 130 -1.92 -22.45 13.36
CA THR A 130 -1.49 -23.19 12.18
C THR A 130 -2.69 -23.56 11.32
N VAL A 131 -2.50 -23.62 10.01
CA VAL A 131 -3.50 -24.02 9.01
C VAL A 131 -3.41 -25.51 8.67
N ALA A 132 -3.12 -26.34 9.69
CA ALA A 132 -2.90 -27.78 9.61
C ALA A 132 -4.20 -28.59 9.49
#